data_AF-A0A5K0Z4G6-F1
#
_entry.id   AF-A0A5K0Z4G6-F1
#
_cell.length_a   1.000
_cell.length_b   1.000
_cell.length_c   1.000
_cell.angle_alpha   90.00
_cell.angle_beta   90.00
_cell.angle_gamma   90.00
#
_symmetry.space_group_name_H-M   'P 1'
#
loop_
_entity.id
_entity.type
_entity.pdbx_description
1 polymer ?
#
loop_
_entity_poly.entity_id
_entity_poly.type
_entity_poly.pdbx_seq_one_letter_code
_entity_poly.pdbx_strand_id
1 'polypeptide(L)' 'MASGMAIFRGRLSGRSPFGVRCMSSWWQQVEPAAKDPILGVTEAFLADSDPRKVNVGV' A
#
# COMPACT_ATOMS: atom_id res chain seq x y z
N MET A 1 15.78 20.86 54.32
CA MET A 1 16.44 19.71 53.69
C MET A 1 15.70 19.40 52.41
N ALA A 2 16.39 19.52 51.28
CA ALA A 2 15.84 19.50 49.93
C ALA A 2 15.18 18.17 49.58
N SER A 3 14.02 18.21 48.93
CA SER A 3 13.51 17.07 48.16
C SER A 3 13.52 17.48 46.69
N GLY A 4 14.42 16.87 45.93
CA GLY A 4 14.77 17.27 44.58
C GLY A 4 13.67 16.99 43.57
N MET A 5 13.24 18.02 42.83
CA MET A 5 12.53 17.85 41.57
C MET A 5 13.56 17.79 40.44
N ALA A 6 13.89 16.58 40.03
CA ALA A 6 14.65 16.33 38.80
C ALA A 6 13.74 16.56 37.58
N ILE A 7 14.28 17.32 36.64
CA ILE A 7 13.68 17.74 35.37
C ILE A 7 13.67 16.53 34.42
N PHE A 8 12.55 16.26 33.75
CA PHE A 8 12.61 15.60 32.43
C PHE A 8 11.82 16.40 31.40
N ARG A 9 12.61 16.99 30.50
CA ARG A 9 12.20 17.63 29.26
C ARG A 9 11.76 16.57 28.25
N GLY A 10 10.69 16.87 27.53
CA GLY A 10 10.58 16.55 26.10
C GLY A 10 9.70 15.35 25.73
N ARG A 11 8.57 15.63 25.09
CA ARG A 11 8.13 14.86 23.92
C ARG A 11 7.24 15.71 23.00
N LEU A 12 7.86 16.48 22.11
CA LEU A 12 7.23 16.80 20.83
C LEU A 12 7.32 15.54 19.97
N SER A 13 6.26 14.75 19.89
CA SER A 13 6.12 13.72 18.84
C SER A 13 4.69 13.20 18.78
N GLY A 14 3.74 14.11 18.51
CA GLY A 14 2.43 13.72 18.01
C GLY A 14 2.55 13.45 16.51
N ARG A 15 3.09 12.29 16.14
CA ARG A 15 3.10 11.82 14.75
C ARG A 15 1.63 11.73 14.33
N SER A 16 1.19 12.61 13.43
CA SER A 16 -0.13 12.49 12.79
C SER A 16 -0.25 11.04 12.32
N PRO A 17 -1.22 10.25 12.81
CA PRO A 17 -1.43 8.93 12.27
C PRO A 17 -1.85 9.17 10.82
N PHE A 18 -0.92 8.89 9.88
CA PHE A 18 -1.19 8.87 8.46
C PHE A 18 -2.58 8.31 8.25
N GLY A 19 -3.46 9.11 7.64
CA GLY A 19 -4.91 8.91 7.65
C GLY A 19 -5.28 7.45 7.36
N VAL A 20 -5.57 6.71 8.43
CA VAL A 20 -6.11 5.37 8.32
C VAL A 20 -7.57 5.59 7.93
N ARG A 21 -7.85 5.58 6.63
CA ARG A 21 -9.24 5.60 6.16
C ARG A 21 -9.87 4.30 6.65
N CYS A 22 -10.81 4.41 7.60
CA CYS A 22 -11.63 3.29 8.02
C CYS A 22 -12.37 2.76 6.78
N MET A 23 -11.94 1.61 6.26
CA MET A 23 -12.68 0.90 5.22
C MET A 23 -13.97 0.37 5.86
N SER A 24 -15.12 0.75 5.30
CA SER A 24 -16.42 0.33 5.82
C SER A 24 -16.51 -1.19 5.87
N SER A 25 -17.18 -1.72 6.90
CA SER A 25 -17.38 -3.16 7.05
C SER A 25 -18.15 -3.78 5.87
N TRP A 26 -18.88 -2.94 5.12
CA TRP A 26 -19.65 -3.30 3.94
C TRP A 26 -18.85 -4.09 2.89
N TRP A 27 -17.56 -3.78 2.72
CA TRP A 27 -16.71 -4.42 1.71
C TRP A 27 -15.77 -5.50 2.28
N GLN A 28 -15.83 -5.79 3.59
CA GLN A 28 -14.89 -6.71 4.26
C GLN A 28 -14.98 -8.16 3.75
N GLN A 29 -16.11 -8.55 3.16
CA GLN A 29 -16.36 -9.91 2.68
C GLN A 29 -16.17 -10.03 1.15
N VAL A 30 -15.83 -8.93 0.47
CA VAL A 30 -15.64 -8.94 -0.98
C VAL A 30 -14.19 -9.29 -1.27
N GLU A 31 -13.99 -10.52 -1.71
CA GLU A 31 -12.68 -10.98 -2.17
C GLU A 31 -12.29 -10.30 -3.49
N PRO A 32 -10.98 -10.12 -3.75
CA PRO A 32 -10.50 -9.65 -5.03
C PRO A 32 -10.99 -10.54 -6.17
N ALA A 33 -11.41 -9.91 -7.28
CA ALA A 33 -11.74 -10.63 -8.49
C ALA A 33 -10.49 -11.28 -9.10
N ALA A 34 -10.68 -12.37 -9.84
CA ALA A 34 -9.62 -12.96 -10.65
C ALA A 34 -9.10 -11.96 -11.68
N LYS A 35 -7.81 -12.05 -12.01
CA LYS A 35 -7.17 -11.17 -12.99
C LYS A 35 -7.74 -11.43 -14.39
N ASP A 36 -7.94 -10.35 -15.15
CA ASP A 36 -8.37 -10.45 -16.53
C ASP A 36 -7.26 -11.08 -17.40
N PRO A 37 -7.56 -12.16 -18.15
CA PRO A 37 -6.55 -12.85 -18.93
C PRO A 37 -6.04 -12.02 -20.12
N ILE A 38 -6.85 -11.12 -20.69
CA ILE A 38 -6.45 -10.27 -21.81
C ILE A 38 -5.45 -9.22 -21.32
N LEU A 39 -5.78 -8.53 -20.22
CA LEU A 39 -4.88 -7.56 -19.60
C LEU A 39 -3.62 -8.23 -19.05
N GLY A 40 -3.73 -9.43 -18.50
CA GLY A 40 -2.59 -10.21 -18.02
C GLY A 40 -1.56 -10.52 -19.11
N VAL A 41 -2.02 -10.88 -20.32
CA VAL A 41 -1.15 -11.10 -21.47
C VAL A 41 -0.46 -9.80 -21.89
N THR A 42 -1.19 -8.69 -21.94
CA THR A 42 -0.61 -7.39 -22.31
C THR A 42 0.44 -6.90 -21.31
N GLU A 43 0.19 -7.06 -20.00
CA GLU A 43 1.18 -6.70 -18.97
C GLU A 43 2.44 -7.56 -19.06
N ALA A 44 2.29 -8.87 -19.27
CA ALA A 44 3.41 -9.76 -19.50
C ALA A 44 4.17 -9.40 -20.78
N PHE A 45 3.46 -9.09 -21.85
CA PHE A 45 4.03 -8.62 -23.10
C PHE A 45 4.83 -7.33 -22.90
N LEU A 46 4.30 -6.33 -22.19
CA LEU A 46 5.01 -5.07 -21.92
C LEU A 46 6.26 -5.27 -21.05
N ALA A 47 6.23 -6.23 -20.11
CA ALA A 47 7.37 -6.54 -19.25
C ALA A 47 8.50 -7.30 -19.96
N ASP A 48 8.20 -8.03 -21.04
CA ASP A 48 9.21 -8.74 -21.83
C ASP A 48 10.17 -7.74 -22.51
N SER A 49 11.47 -8.04 -22.57
CA SER A 49 12.48 -7.18 -23.19
C SER A 49 12.94 -7.68 -24.57
N ASP A 50 12.51 -8.86 -25.04
CA ASP A 50 12.90 -9.35 -26.37
C ASP A 50 12.39 -8.38 -27.45
N PRO A 51 13.26 -7.82 -28.30
CA PRO A 51 12.84 -6.89 -29.35
C PRO A 51 12.00 -7.55 -30.46
N ARG A 52 11.92 -8.88 -30.50
CA ARG A 52 11.20 -9.64 -31.53
C ARG A 52 9.83 -10.15 -31.06
N LYS A 53 9.46 -9.88 -29.80
CA LYS A 53 8.17 -10.29 -29.26
C LYS A 53 7.02 -9.67 -30.07
N VAL A 54 5.93 -10.42 -30.22
CA VAL A 54 4.69 -9.95 -30.83
C VAL A 54 3.52 -10.33 -29.94
N ASN A 55 2.63 -9.36 -29.65
CA ASN A 55 1.37 -9.65 -29.00
C ASN A 55 0.39 -10.19 -30.07
N VAL A 56 -0.09 -11.42 -29.89
CA VAL A 56 -1.11 -12.05 -30.74
C VAL A 56 -2.51 -12.00 -30.10
N GLY A 57 -2.61 -11.37 -28.93
CA GLY A 57 -3.86 -10.96 -28.30
C GLY A 57 -4.36 -9.61 -28.82
N VAL A 58 -5.31 -9.01 -28.09
CA VAL A 58 -6.00 -7.76 -28.44
C VAL A 58 -5.12 -6.53 -28.24
#